data_AF-A0A2E4G3M5-F1
#
_entry.id   AF-A0A2E4G3M5-F1
#
_cell.length_a   1.000
_cell.length_b   1.000
_cell.length_c   1.000
_cell.angle_alpha   90.00
_cell.angle_beta   90.00
_cell.angle_gamma   90.00
#
_symmetry.space_group_name_H-M   'P 1'
#
loop_
_entity.id
_entity.type
_entity.pdbx_description
1 polymer ?
#
loop_
_entity_poly.entity_id
_entity_poly.type
_entity_poly.pdbx_seq_one_letter_code
_entity_poly.pdbx_strand_id
1 'polypeptide(L)'
;MDGPAHLYNANLIWELISSNNEILTGFYILNPELVPNWLGHFILLIGNRFLPPFLAEKLILGIYLFSFPYLFRKLVLQTQPSNILMSYLGLLFVYSQMFLLGFYNFSLGILLMLLTLYFWTKLQAILFTKKGYFIFSGLFLLLYFSHLFVFGLTLAFIGIKIVSRAIAHKKKTILFREALLLLSFSIIPLVLALRYFSVTPSLTDPTYLPKGELLTALIEMKSLIGFDHSFESTVLTITFAIFFLLFIASLILSLKSKSFQKDHFIVWVSFSLLILFMYFLFPNTGGSAGMISVRLNYLFFLFAFLAIASFPFPIKLAVLPIMTIIGCSFLLTTTYVRVIYDLNKAATEYEKAAYFIPENSTILPLNFSYHWLMPHFSNYLGVNKSQIIFDNYEASVNYFPVKMNHATYPNVLLGHYSIDDLKCANWLSIPYAENTYTPDFILLQGAIGEGEGDCGEIIASVLETEYNLVYHNSKIKLYKTKG
;
A
#
# COMPACT_ATOMS: atom_id res chain seq x y z
N MET A 1 -1.42 -7.55 7.75
CA MET A 1 -2.74 -7.23 7.18
C MET A 1 -2.78 -7.71 5.73
N ASP A 2 -2.23 -6.98 4.75
CA ASP A 2 -2.46 -7.29 3.32
C ASP A 2 -1.39 -8.19 2.66
N GLY A 3 -0.19 -8.27 3.24
CA GLY A 3 0.88 -9.15 2.75
C GLY A 3 0.48 -10.58 2.38
N PRO A 4 -0.32 -11.30 3.21
CA PRO A 4 -0.79 -12.65 2.86
C PRO A 4 -1.64 -12.67 1.59
N ALA A 5 -2.49 -11.66 1.37
CA ALA A 5 -3.34 -11.57 0.18
C ALA A 5 -2.46 -11.37 -1.06
N HIS A 6 -1.48 -10.48 -1.01
CA HIS A 6 -0.55 -10.25 -2.13
C HIS A 6 0.26 -11.51 -2.49
N LEU A 7 0.71 -12.27 -1.49
CA LEU A 7 1.43 -13.53 -1.70
C LEU A 7 0.53 -14.60 -2.33
N TYR A 8 -0.69 -14.74 -1.82
CA TYR A 8 -1.68 -15.68 -2.36
C TYR A 8 -2.06 -15.32 -3.79
N ASN A 9 -2.38 -14.05 -4.08
CA ASN A 9 -2.69 -13.62 -5.44
C ASN A 9 -1.50 -13.74 -6.39
N ALA A 10 -0.26 -13.53 -5.93
CA ALA A 10 0.92 -13.83 -6.74
C ALA A 10 1.02 -15.32 -7.12
N ASN A 11 0.63 -16.23 -6.21
CA ASN A 11 0.52 -17.65 -6.50
C ASN A 11 -0.63 -17.95 -7.48
N LEU A 12 -1.81 -17.36 -7.26
CA LEU A 12 -2.96 -17.50 -8.16
C LEU A 12 -2.64 -17.07 -9.60
N ILE A 13 -1.96 -15.92 -9.78
CA ILE A 13 -1.55 -15.44 -11.10
C ILE A 13 -0.67 -16.49 -11.78
N TRP A 14 0.28 -17.09 -11.05
CA TRP A 14 1.14 -18.13 -11.60
C TRP A 14 0.34 -19.36 -12.04
N GLU A 15 -0.56 -19.85 -11.19
CA GLU A 15 -1.39 -21.03 -11.49
C GLU A 15 -2.31 -20.78 -12.68
N LEU A 16 -2.96 -19.62 -12.74
CA LEU A 16 -3.84 -19.25 -13.86
C LEU A 16 -3.08 -19.13 -15.20
N ILE A 17 -1.77 -18.83 -15.18
CA ILE A 17 -0.95 -18.73 -16.40
C ILE A 17 -0.32 -20.07 -16.78
N SER A 18 0.13 -20.86 -15.81
CA SER A 18 1.07 -21.96 -16.03
C SER A 18 0.47 -23.35 -15.97
N SER A 19 -0.54 -23.58 -15.12
CA SER A 19 -1.01 -24.92 -14.79
C SER A 19 -2.33 -25.30 -15.45
N ASN A 20 -2.99 -24.38 -16.18
CA ASN A 20 -4.34 -24.60 -16.76
C ASN A 20 -5.28 -25.28 -15.74
N ASN A 21 -5.17 -24.88 -14.47
CA ASN A 21 -5.87 -25.53 -13.38
C ASN A 21 -7.38 -25.28 -13.52
N GLU A 22 -8.10 -26.26 -14.08
CA GLU A 22 -9.52 -26.14 -14.42
C GLU A 22 -10.36 -25.78 -13.20
N ILE A 23 -10.05 -26.38 -12.04
CA ILE A 23 -10.73 -26.08 -10.76
C ILE A 23 -10.55 -24.60 -10.44
N LEU A 24 -9.31 -24.10 -10.46
CA LEU A 24 -9.01 -22.71 -10.12
C LEU A 24 -9.72 -21.71 -11.05
N THR A 25 -9.77 -22.01 -12.36
CA THR A 25 -10.42 -21.15 -13.35
C THR A 25 -11.93 -21.02 -13.15
N GLY A 26 -12.55 -21.98 -12.45
CA GLY A 26 -13.95 -21.87 -12.02
C GLY A 26 -14.19 -20.80 -10.96
N PHE A 27 -13.15 -20.40 -10.20
CA PHE A 27 -13.26 -19.42 -9.12
C PHE A 27 -12.57 -18.10 -9.45
N TYR A 28 -11.43 -18.13 -10.13
CA TYR A 28 -10.63 -16.93 -10.39
C TYR A 28 -10.24 -16.83 -11.86
N ILE A 29 -10.13 -15.59 -12.32
CA ILE A 29 -9.58 -15.23 -13.63
C ILE A 29 -8.54 -14.13 -13.48
N LEU A 30 -7.65 -14.04 -14.46
CA LEU A 30 -6.84 -12.84 -14.61
C LEU A 30 -7.74 -11.68 -15.01
N ASN A 31 -7.49 -10.52 -14.43
CA ASN A 31 -8.18 -9.30 -14.79
C ASN A 31 -7.83 -8.97 -16.26
N PRO A 32 -8.81 -8.92 -17.18
CA PRO A 32 -8.55 -8.60 -18.59
C PRO A 32 -8.12 -7.15 -18.77
N GLU A 33 -8.40 -6.30 -17.78
CA GLU A 33 -7.97 -4.92 -17.75
C GLU A 33 -6.53 -4.82 -17.20
N LEU A 34 -5.68 -4.07 -17.90
CA LEU A 34 -4.34 -3.72 -17.44
C LEU A 34 -4.43 -2.68 -16.32
N VAL A 35 -4.92 -3.11 -15.15
CA VAL A 35 -5.16 -2.26 -13.98
C VAL A 35 -3.86 -1.73 -13.35
N PRO A 36 -3.92 -0.76 -12.42
CA PRO A 36 -2.81 -0.53 -11.50
C PRO A 36 -2.59 -1.74 -10.56
N ASN A 37 -1.61 -1.64 -9.65
CA ASN A 37 -1.27 -2.67 -8.64
C ASN A 37 -0.65 -3.98 -9.16
N TRP A 38 -0.21 -4.03 -10.42
CA TRP A 38 0.52 -5.18 -10.96
C TRP A 38 1.95 -5.29 -10.45
N LEU A 39 2.65 -4.19 -10.20
CA LEU A 39 4.10 -4.22 -9.98
C LEU A 39 4.49 -5.07 -8.76
N GLY A 40 3.81 -4.87 -7.62
CA GLY A 40 4.06 -5.66 -6.40
C GLY A 40 3.81 -7.15 -6.62
N HIS A 41 2.66 -7.49 -7.22
CA HIS A 41 2.30 -8.87 -7.56
C HIS A 41 3.29 -9.52 -8.52
N PHE A 42 3.77 -8.78 -9.52
CA PHE A 42 4.75 -9.28 -10.47
C PHE A 42 6.09 -9.59 -9.80
N ILE A 43 6.55 -8.72 -8.89
CA ILE A 43 7.79 -8.98 -8.14
C ILE A 43 7.63 -10.20 -7.23
N LEU A 44 6.49 -10.34 -6.53
CA LEU A 44 6.20 -11.51 -5.70
C LEU A 44 6.11 -12.79 -6.53
N LEU A 45 5.43 -12.74 -7.67
CA LEU A 45 5.29 -13.87 -8.59
C LEU A 45 6.66 -14.39 -9.03
N ILE A 46 7.54 -13.47 -9.46
CA ILE A 46 8.92 -13.82 -9.86
C ILE A 46 9.69 -14.35 -8.66
N GLY A 47 9.66 -13.64 -7.52
CA GLY A 47 10.37 -14.04 -6.30
C GLY A 47 9.99 -15.43 -5.82
N ASN A 48 8.70 -15.76 -5.83
CA ASN A 48 8.16 -17.06 -5.43
C ASN A 48 8.63 -18.22 -6.32
N ARG A 49 9.27 -17.97 -7.47
CA ARG A 49 9.78 -19.07 -8.33
C ARG A 49 11.10 -19.65 -7.84
N PHE A 50 11.86 -18.90 -7.06
CA PHE A 50 13.17 -19.33 -6.57
C PHE A 50 13.38 -19.06 -5.08
N LEU A 51 12.43 -18.40 -4.41
CA LEU A 51 12.43 -18.17 -2.96
C LEU A 51 11.13 -18.71 -2.35
N PRO A 52 11.16 -19.16 -1.08
CA PRO A 52 9.94 -19.35 -0.31
C PRO A 52 9.12 -18.03 -0.22
N PRO A 53 7.78 -18.09 -0.14
CA PRO A 53 6.93 -16.89 -0.16
C PRO A 53 7.30 -15.82 0.86
N PHE A 54 7.62 -16.22 2.11
CA PHE A 54 8.02 -15.26 3.15
C PHE A 54 9.31 -14.49 2.79
N LEU A 55 10.20 -15.11 2.01
CA LEU A 55 11.47 -14.51 1.60
C LEU A 55 11.27 -13.60 0.38
N ALA A 56 10.36 -13.95 -0.53
CA ALA A 56 9.93 -13.08 -1.61
C ALA A 56 9.25 -11.80 -1.10
N GLU A 57 8.42 -11.91 -0.06
CA GLU A 57 7.85 -10.74 0.63
C GLU A 57 8.94 -9.87 1.26
N LYS A 58 9.88 -10.49 2.01
CA LYS A 58 11.03 -9.79 2.60
C LYS A 58 11.92 -9.11 1.56
N LEU A 59 12.01 -9.63 0.33
CA LEU A 59 12.75 -9.00 -0.75
C LEU A 59 12.14 -7.63 -1.10
N ILE A 60 10.81 -7.54 -1.25
CA ILE A 60 10.11 -6.27 -1.52
C ILE A 60 10.32 -5.29 -0.36
N LEU A 61 10.14 -5.77 0.88
CA LEU A 61 10.33 -4.96 2.07
C LEU A 61 11.77 -4.45 2.17
N GLY A 62 12.76 -5.29 1.87
CA GLY A 62 14.18 -4.94 1.85
C GLY A 62 14.51 -3.91 0.76
N ILE A 63 14.02 -4.11 -0.47
CA ILE A 63 14.18 -3.14 -1.57
C ILE A 63 13.68 -1.76 -1.10
N TYR A 64 12.51 -1.69 -0.48
CA TYR A 64 11.97 -0.44 0.03
C TYR A 64 12.81 0.15 1.17
N LEU A 65 13.12 -0.67 2.18
CA LEU A 65 13.87 -0.27 3.38
C LEU A 65 15.22 0.36 3.05
N PHE A 66 15.93 -0.15 2.04
CA PHE A 66 17.23 0.39 1.63
C PHE A 66 17.12 1.50 0.58
N SER A 67 16.23 1.35 -0.40
CA SER A 67 16.12 2.30 -1.51
C SER A 67 15.50 3.62 -1.08
N PHE A 68 14.53 3.60 -0.17
CA PHE A 68 13.85 4.81 0.29
C PHE A 68 14.81 5.83 0.93
N PRO A 69 15.54 5.50 2.01
CA PRO A 69 16.45 6.46 2.64
C PRO A 69 17.60 6.85 1.71
N TYR A 70 18.05 5.93 0.85
CA TYR A 70 19.05 6.23 -0.17
C TYR A 70 18.56 7.29 -1.17
N LEU A 71 17.36 7.13 -1.74
CA LEU A 71 16.79 8.07 -2.70
C LEU A 71 16.44 9.41 -2.05
N PHE A 72 15.89 9.40 -0.83
CA PHE A 72 15.66 10.61 -0.05
C PHE A 72 16.97 11.39 0.13
N ARG A 73 18.05 10.70 0.56
CA ARG A 73 19.37 11.31 0.69
C ARG A 73 19.90 11.84 -0.64
N LYS A 74 19.73 11.11 -1.74
CA LYS A 74 20.16 11.57 -3.07
C LYS A 74 19.43 12.83 -3.51
N LEU A 75 18.13 12.94 -3.24
CA LEU A 75 17.36 14.16 -3.53
C LEU A 75 17.84 15.35 -2.70
N VAL A 76 18.03 15.17 -1.38
CA VAL A 76 18.54 16.22 -0.49
C VAL A 76 19.93 16.70 -0.93
N LEU A 77 20.85 15.78 -1.20
CA LEU A 77 22.21 16.15 -1.59
C LEU A 77 22.32 16.71 -3.02
N GLN A 78 21.33 16.42 -3.87
CA GLN A 78 21.25 17.02 -5.20
C GLN A 78 20.77 18.48 -5.13
N THR A 79 19.89 18.82 -4.20
CA THR A 79 19.41 20.19 -4.01
C THR A 79 20.35 21.00 -3.12
N GLN A 80 20.85 20.42 -2.04
CA GLN A 80 21.77 21.07 -1.11
C GLN A 80 22.86 20.12 -0.59
N PRO A 81 24.05 20.11 -1.23
CA PRO A 81 25.15 19.18 -0.90
C PRO A 81 25.68 19.29 0.54
N SER A 82 25.58 20.47 1.17
CA SER A 82 26.06 20.68 2.55
C SER A 82 25.15 20.02 3.61
N ASN A 83 23.93 19.65 3.25
CA ASN A 83 22.89 19.22 4.20
C ASN A 83 22.86 17.71 4.42
N ILE A 84 24.03 17.11 4.61
CA ILE A 84 24.16 15.67 4.86
C ILE A 84 23.33 15.26 6.07
N LEU A 85 23.35 16.06 7.14
CA LEU A 85 22.61 15.75 8.37
C LEU A 85 21.08 15.77 8.15
N MET A 86 20.56 16.67 7.31
CA MET A 86 19.12 16.70 7.02
C MET A 86 18.64 15.49 6.21
N SER A 87 19.54 14.77 5.54
CA SER A 87 19.14 13.55 4.82
C SER A 87 18.63 12.44 5.73
N TYR A 88 18.97 12.45 7.04
CA TYR A 88 18.47 11.48 8.01
C TYR A 88 16.99 11.66 8.35
N LEU A 89 16.37 12.80 7.99
CA LEU A 89 14.92 13.00 8.10
C LEU A 89 14.13 11.94 7.33
N GLY A 90 14.71 11.38 6.27
CA GLY A 90 14.08 10.30 5.50
C GLY A 90 13.81 9.03 6.32
N LEU A 91 14.55 8.78 7.41
CA LEU A 91 14.34 7.58 8.24
C LEU A 91 12.96 7.54 8.88
N LEU A 92 12.38 8.71 9.18
CA LEU A 92 11.04 8.84 9.76
C LEU A 92 9.95 8.24 8.85
N PHE A 93 10.15 8.28 7.53
CA PHE A 93 9.14 7.91 6.53
C PHE A 93 9.27 6.48 6.00
N VAL A 94 10.22 5.71 6.54
CA VAL A 94 10.45 4.32 6.16
C VAL A 94 9.29 3.46 6.65
N TYR A 95 9.00 3.45 7.95
CA TYR A 95 7.94 2.64 8.54
C TYR A 95 6.61 3.40 8.61
N SER A 96 6.09 3.82 7.46
CA SER A 96 4.77 4.43 7.39
C SER A 96 3.66 3.43 7.70
N GLN A 97 2.49 3.91 8.11
CA GLN A 97 1.31 3.09 8.32
C GLN A 97 1.01 2.21 7.09
N MET A 98 1.07 2.81 5.89
CA MET A 98 0.83 2.09 4.63
C MET A 98 1.85 0.96 4.41
N PHE A 99 3.12 1.20 4.72
CA PHE A 99 4.15 0.17 4.62
C PHE A 99 3.91 -0.97 5.61
N LEU A 100 3.56 -0.65 6.86
CA LEU A 100 3.31 -1.63 7.93
C LEU A 100 2.06 -2.48 7.68
N LEU A 101 1.02 -1.91 7.05
CA LEU A 101 -0.20 -2.63 6.69
C LEU A 101 -0.06 -3.49 5.42
N GLY A 102 1.02 -3.32 4.67
CA GLY A 102 1.33 -4.15 3.50
C GLY A 102 0.95 -3.51 2.16
N PHE A 103 0.81 -2.19 2.06
CA PHE A 103 0.44 -1.50 0.81
C PHE A 103 1.64 -1.43 -0.15
N TYR A 104 2.15 -2.58 -0.59
CA TYR A 104 3.41 -2.70 -1.33
C TYR A 104 3.42 -1.90 -2.62
N ASN A 105 2.32 -1.93 -3.36
CA ASN A 105 2.16 -1.17 -4.60
C ASN A 105 2.23 0.35 -4.38
N PHE A 106 1.66 0.86 -3.28
CA PHE A 106 1.80 2.27 -2.90
C PHE A 106 3.25 2.58 -2.53
N SER A 107 3.87 1.78 -1.66
CA SER A 107 5.26 1.95 -1.21
C SER A 107 6.27 1.91 -2.36
N LEU A 108 6.15 0.93 -3.28
CA LEU A 108 6.96 0.88 -4.51
C LEU A 108 6.70 2.11 -5.40
N GLY A 109 5.45 2.58 -5.46
CA GLY A 109 5.09 3.81 -6.17
C GLY A 109 5.84 5.02 -5.61
N ILE A 110 5.95 5.13 -4.28
CA ILE A 110 6.75 6.19 -3.64
C ILE A 110 8.23 6.09 -4.02
N LEU A 111 8.83 4.89 -4.00
CA LEU A 111 10.22 4.72 -4.45
C LEU A 111 10.41 5.17 -5.89
N LEU A 112 9.52 4.74 -6.79
CA LEU A 112 9.55 5.10 -8.21
C LEU A 112 9.35 6.60 -8.41
N MET A 113 8.50 7.24 -7.60
CA MET A 113 8.33 8.69 -7.62
C MET A 113 9.65 9.37 -7.24
N LEU A 114 10.25 9.04 -6.09
CA LEU A 114 11.52 9.63 -5.65
C LEU A 114 12.65 9.40 -6.68
N LEU A 115 12.73 8.19 -7.26
CA LEU A 115 13.67 7.85 -8.32
C LEU A 115 13.44 8.70 -9.57
N THR A 116 12.19 8.85 -9.99
CA THR A 116 11.81 9.67 -11.14
C THR A 116 12.17 11.14 -10.92
N LEU A 117 11.90 11.69 -9.73
CA LEU A 117 12.26 13.07 -9.39
C LEU A 117 13.78 13.30 -9.38
N TYR A 118 14.53 12.32 -8.87
CA TYR A 118 15.99 12.33 -8.86
C TYR A 118 16.55 12.34 -10.30
N PHE A 119 16.11 11.39 -11.13
CA PHE A 119 16.56 11.29 -12.51
C PHE A 119 16.08 12.44 -13.39
N TRP A 120 14.87 12.95 -13.20
CA TRP A 120 14.37 14.13 -13.93
C TRP A 120 15.29 15.33 -13.78
N THR A 121 15.89 15.49 -12.59
CA THR A 121 16.84 16.57 -12.31
C THR A 121 18.26 16.21 -12.76
N LYS A 122 18.70 14.97 -12.52
CA LYS A 122 20.08 14.55 -12.81
C LYS A 122 20.36 14.37 -14.30
N LEU A 123 19.39 13.89 -15.05
CA LEU A 123 19.52 13.48 -16.45
C LEU A 123 18.96 14.52 -17.42
N GLN A 124 18.93 15.80 -17.02
CA GLN A 124 18.38 16.89 -17.86
C GLN A 124 19.00 16.95 -19.25
N ALA A 125 20.31 16.71 -19.37
CA ALA A 125 21.03 16.75 -20.63
C ALA A 125 20.52 15.72 -21.66
N ILE A 126 19.96 14.59 -21.20
CA ILE A 126 19.49 13.53 -22.09
C ILE A 126 17.96 13.50 -22.26
N LEU A 127 17.22 14.42 -21.65
CA LEU A 127 15.74 14.46 -21.72
C LEU A 127 15.24 14.43 -23.17
N PHE A 128 15.88 15.17 -24.06
CA PHE A 128 15.49 15.27 -25.47
C PHE A 128 16.10 14.19 -26.38
N THR A 129 16.65 13.13 -25.81
CA THR A 129 17.27 12.02 -26.55
C THR A 129 16.38 10.78 -26.52
N LYS A 130 16.62 9.84 -27.45
CA LYS A 130 15.96 8.51 -27.43
C LYS A 130 16.14 7.82 -26.08
N LYS A 131 17.34 7.91 -25.49
CA LYS A 131 17.64 7.34 -24.17
C LYS A 131 16.77 7.95 -23.06
N GLY A 132 16.61 9.28 -23.05
CA GLY A 132 15.72 9.96 -22.12
C GLY A 132 14.28 9.48 -22.26
N TYR A 133 13.80 9.38 -23.50
CA TYR A 133 12.46 8.88 -23.81
C TYR A 133 12.22 7.48 -23.22
N PHE A 134 13.08 6.51 -23.52
CA PHE A 134 12.94 5.15 -22.98
C PHE A 134 12.95 5.11 -21.45
N ILE A 135 13.85 5.86 -20.80
CA ILE A 135 13.94 5.88 -19.33
C ILE A 135 12.66 6.45 -18.72
N PHE A 136 12.20 7.63 -19.15
CA PHE A 136 11.06 8.29 -18.50
C PHE A 136 9.73 7.63 -18.87
N SER A 137 9.56 7.14 -20.11
CA SER A 137 8.38 6.33 -20.45
C SER A 137 8.32 5.04 -19.65
N GLY A 138 9.46 4.35 -19.46
CA GLY A 138 9.53 3.17 -18.60
C GLY A 138 9.17 3.49 -17.14
N LEU A 139 9.72 4.57 -16.57
CA LEU A 139 9.43 4.99 -15.19
C LEU A 139 7.95 5.37 -14.99
N PHE A 140 7.34 6.10 -15.92
CA PHE A 140 5.93 6.46 -15.84
C PHE A 140 5.02 5.25 -16.00
N LEU A 141 5.38 4.29 -16.86
CA LEU A 141 4.65 3.03 -17.00
C LEU A 141 4.74 2.19 -15.72
N LEU A 142 5.93 2.08 -15.12
CA LEU A 142 6.12 1.42 -13.82
C LEU A 142 5.33 2.12 -12.70
N LEU A 143 5.30 3.46 -12.68
CA LEU A 143 4.49 4.23 -11.73
C LEU A 143 2.99 3.92 -11.86
N TYR A 144 2.48 3.81 -13.10
CA TYR A 144 1.10 3.42 -13.35
C TYR A 144 0.80 2.03 -12.80
N PHE A 145 1.60 1.02 -13.18
CA PHE A 145 1.42 -0.36 -12.73
C PHE A 145 1.70 -0.57 -11.24
N SER A 146 2.47 0.32 -10.63
CA SER A 146 2.63 0.36 -9.18
C SER A 146 1.37 0.96 -8.55
N HIS A 147 1.12 2.25 -8.74
CA HIS A 147 0.00 2.91 -8.08
C HIS A 147 -0.43 4.19 -8.81
N LEU A 148 -1.64 4.17 -9.38
CA LEU A 148 -2.22 5.24 -10.20
C LEU A 148 -2.20 6.62 -9.52
N PHE A 149 -2.53 6.68 -8.22
CA PHE A 149 -2.50 7.93 -7.45
C PHE A 149 -1.10 8.57 -7.41
N VAL A 150 -0.06 7.75 -7.19
CA VAL A 150 1.32 8.24 -7.09
C VAL A 150 1.86 8.64 -8.47
N PHE A 151 1.43 7.94 -9.53
CA PHE A 151 1.67 8.36 -10.92
C PHE A 151 1.15 9.77 -11.19
N GLY A 152 -0.12 10.05 -10.88
CA GLY A 152 -0.73 11.37 -11.08
C GLY A 152 0.00 12.47 -10.31
N LEU A 153 0.35 12.21 -9.05
CA LEU A 153 1.12 13.15 -8.21
C LEU A 153 2.54 13.38 -8.73
N THR A 154 3.18 12.38 -9.33
CA THR A 154 4.50 12.54 -9.96
C THR A 154 4.41 13.48 -11.17
N LEU A 155 3.38 13.34 -12.02
CA LEU A 155 3.14 14.25 -13.13
C LEU A 155 2.89 15.68 -12.64
N ALA A 156 2.09 15.85 -11.59
CA ALA A 156 1.81 17.16 -10.98
C ALA A 156 3.10 17.82 -10.46
N PHE A 157 3.96 17.07 -9.76
CA PHE A 157 5.25 17.60 -9.28
C PHE A 157 6.12 18.08 -10.44
N ILE A 158 6.29 17.25 -11.46
CA ILE A 158 7.11 17.60 -12.63
C ILE A 158 6.50 18.80 -13.37
N GLY A 159 5.17 18.87 -13.48
CA GLY A 159 4.45 20.02 -14.03
C GLY A 159 4.75 21.32 -13.27
N ILE A 160 4.66 21.32 -11.93
CA ILE A 160 5.03 22.49 -11.10
C ILE A 160 6.48 22.89 -11.36
N LYS A 161 7.39 21.91 -11.46
CA LYS A 161 8.81 22.19 -11.74
C LYS A 161 9.02 22.84 -13.11
N ILE A 162 8.33 22.37 -14.14
CA ILE A 162 8.37 22.95 -15.49
C ILE A 162 7.85 24.40 -15.47
N VAL A 163 6.71 24.64 -14.81
CA VAL A 163 6.11 25.97 -14.67
C VAL A 163 7.06 26.91 -13.91
N SER A 164 7.59 26.47 -12.77
CA SER A 164 8.55 27.25 -11.96
C SER A 164 9.77 27.66 -12.80
N ARG A 165 10.36 26.72 -13.56
CA ARG A 165 11.49 27.00 -14.45
C ARG A 165 11.14 28.00 -15.56
N ALA A 166 9.97 27.86 -16.19
CA ALA A 166 9.53 28.75 -17.24
C ALA A 166 9.32 30.19 -16.74
N ILE A 167 8.79 30.34 -15.52
CA ILE A 167 8.64 31.63 -14.82
C ILE A 167 10.01 32.23 -14.50
N ALA A 168 10.92 31.44 -13.89
CA ALA A 168 12.26 31.90 -13.51
C ALA A 168 13.07 32.41 -14.71
N HIS A 169 12.99 31.73 -15.86
CA HIS A 169 13.66 32.15 -17.10
C HIS A 169 12.85 33.12 -17.98
N LYS A 170 11.60 33.45 -17.61
CA LYS A 170 10.66 34.26 -18.40
C LYS A 170 10.48 33.77 -19.85
N LYS A 171 10.48 32.46 -20.08
CA LYS A 171 10.42 31.84 -21.43
C LYS A 171 9.27 30.84 -21.54
N LYS A 172 8.18 31.25 -22.20
CA LYS A 172 7.02 30.38 -22.50
C LYS A 172 7.37 29.16 -23.38
N THR A 173 8.42 29.27 -24.19
CA THR A 173 8.90 28.17 -25.04
C THR A 173 9.42 26.98 -24.22
N ILE A 174 10.01 27.23 -23.04
CA ILE A 174 10.43 26.16 -22.11
C ILE A 174 9.21 25.39 -21.62
N LEU A 175 8.17 26.11 -21.18
CA LEU A 175 6.92 25.52 -20.71
C LEU A 175 6.31 24.60 -21.77
N PHE A 176 6.10 25.10 -22.99
CA PHE A 176 5.47 24.32 -24.06
C PHE A 176 6.30 23.08 -24.42
N ARG A 177 7.62 23.24 -24.60
CA ARG A 177 8.51 22.15 -25.01
C ARG A 177 8.62 21.05 -23.95
N GLU A 178 8.81 21.42 -22.68
CA GLU A 178 8.92 20.43 -21.60
C GLU A 178 7.56 19.81 -21.24
N ALA A 179 6.45 20.55 -21.35
CA ALA A 179 5.10 19.99 -21.16
C ALA A 179 4.76 18.98 -22.25
N LEU A 180 5.04 19.27 -23.52
CA LEU A 180 4.86 18.32 -24.62
C LEU A 180 5.73 17.07 -24.42
N LEU A 181 6.95 17.25 -23.91
CA LEU A 181 7.83 16.13 -23.59
C LEU A 181 7.25 15.26 -22.46
N LEU A 182 6.77 15.87 -21.37
CA LEU A 182 6.11 15.16 -20.27
C LEU A 182 4.90 14.35 -20.75
N LEU A 183 4.06 14.97 -21.60
CA LEU A 183 2.93 14.29 -22.23
C LEU A 183 3.41 13.12 -23.11
N SER A 184 4.44 13.33 -23.92
CA SER A 184 4.99 12.28 -24.79
C SER A 184 5.55 11.08 -24.02
N PHE A 185 6.17 11.32 -22.85
CA PHE A 185 6.70 10.26 -22.00
C PHE A 185 5.57 9.48 -21.31
N SER A 186 4.49 10.16 -20.96
CA SER A 186 3.37 9.61 -20.18
C SER A 186 2.17 9.15 -21.02
N ILE A 187 2.24 9.23 -22.35
CA ILE A 187 1.08 8.97 -23.22
C ILE A 187 0.49 7.58 -23.03
N ILE A 188 1.32 6.54 -22.94
CA ILE A 188 0.87 5.15 -22.73
C ILE A 188 0.17 5.01 -21.36
N PRO A 189 0.81 5.32 -20.22
CA PRO A 189 0.14 5.20 -18.92
C PRO A 189 -1.07 6.15 -18.77
N LEU A 190 -1.11 7.29 -19.47
CA LEU A 190 -2.30 8.15 -19.50
C LEU A 190 -3.47 7.46 -20.23
N VAL A 191 -3.22 6.83 -21.38
CA VAL A 191 -4.26 6.05 -22.09
C VAL A 191 -4.75 4.89 -21.23
N LEU A 192 -3.84 4.18 -20.55
CA LEU A 192 -4.21 3.11 -19.62
C LEU A 192 -5.02 3.63 -18.43
N ALA A 193 -4.67 4.79 -17.87
CA ALA A 193 -5.42 5.43 -16.80
C ALA A 193 -6.84 5.84 -17.25
N LEU A 194 -6.96 6.43 -18.44
CA LEU A 194 -8.27 6.79 -19.01
C LEU A 194 -9.13 5.54 -19.26
N ARG A 195 -8.54 4.47 -19.82
CA ARG A 195 -9.22 3.19 -20.01
C ARG A 195 -9.70 2.64 -18.67
N TYR A 196 -8.82 2.58 -17.68
CA TYR A 196 -9.16 2.11 -16.33
C TYR A 196 -10.37 2.85 -15.72
N PHE A 197 -10.39 4.18 -15.79
CA PHE A 197 -11.53 4.97 -15.28
C PHE A 197 -12.81 4.80 -16.11
N SER A 198 -12.71 4.47 -17.40
CA SER A 198 -13.88 4.24 -18.25
C SER A 198 -14.56 2.88 -18.02
N VAL A 199 -13.80 1.87 -17.59
CA VAL A 199 -14.29 0.48 -17.44
C VAL A 199 -14.53 0.08 -15.99
N THR A 200 -14.01 0.85 -15.03
CA THR A 200 -14.12 0.55 -13.60
C THR A 200 -15.13 1.50 -12.95
N PRO A 201 -16.38 1.06 -12.72
CA PRO A 201 -17.37 1.90 -12.06
C PRO A 201 -16.97 2.21 -10.61
N SER A 202 -17.49 3.32 -10.08
CA SER A 202 -17.35 3.64 -8.66
C SER A 202 -18.13 2.60 -7.84
N LEU A 203 -17.42 1.82 -7.02
CA LEU A 203 -18.04 0.75 -6.21
C LEU A 203 -18.70 1.30 -4.94
N THR A 204 -18.27 2.47 -4.47
CA THR A 204 -18.75 3.08 -3.24
C THR A 204 -18.93 4.59 -3.39
N ASP A 205 -19.88 5.11 -2.63
CA ASP A 205 -20.06 6.55 -2.47
C ASP A 205 -18.86 7.17 -1.75
N PRO A 206 -18.48 8.40 -2.11
CA PRO A 206 -17.36 9.07 -1.47
C PRO A 206 -17.67 9.42 -0.01
N THR A 207 -16.85 8.97 0.92
CA THR A 207 -16.95 9.33 2.34
C THR A 207 -15.90 10.35 2.71
N TYR A 208 -16.32 11.46 3.31
CA TYR A 208 -15.44 12.54 3.77
C TYR A 208 -15.23 12.45 5.28
N LEU A 209 -14.01 12.73 5.75
CA LEU A 209 -13.74 12.86 7.18
C LEU A 209 -14.05 14.29 7.65
N PRO A 210 -14.54 14.46 8.90
CA PRO A 210 -14.69 15.78 9.50
C PRO A 210 -13.35 16.55 9.50
N LYS A 211 -13.40 17.86 9.22
CA LYS A 211 -12.21 18.71 9.20
C LYS A 211 -11.43 18.70 10.52
N GLY A 212 -12.13 18.57 11.64
CA GLY A 212 -11.51 18.44 12.97
C GLY A 212 -10.67 17.17 13.08
N GLU A 213 -11.17 16.03 12.59
CA GLU A 213 -10.41 14.78 12.55
C GLU A 213 -9.18 14.90 11.65
N LEU A 214 -9.33 15.53 10.48
CA LEU A 214 -8.21 15.77 9.57
C LEU A 214 -7.12 16.65 10.22
N LEU A 215 -7.50 17.64 11.03
CA LEU A 215 -6.56 18.49 11.74
C LEU A 215 -5.83 17.73 12.85
N THR A 216 -6.54 16.94 13.65
CA THR A 216 -5.94 16.06 14.67
C THR A 216 -4.96 15.08 14.02
N ALA A 217 -5.38 14.42 12.94
CA ALA A 217 -4.54 13.49 12.19
C ALA A 217 -3.30 14.17 11.55
N LEU A 218 -3.36 15.47 11.27
CA LEU A 218 -2.21 16.24 10.81
C LEU A 218 -1.20 16.42 11.94
N ILE A 219 -1.65 16.88 13.12
CA ILE A 219 -0.80 17.14 14.29
C ILE A 219 -0.13 15.86 14.79
N GLU A 220 -0.88 14.75 14.81
CA GLU A 220 -0.38 13.45 15.24
C GLU A 220 0.45 12.73 14.16
N MET A 221 0.60 13.34 12.97
CA MET A 221 1.23 12.71 11.81
C MET A 221 0.69 11.29 11.56
N LYS A 222 -0.65 11.14 11.57
CA LYS A 222 -1.38 9.85 11.60
C LYS A 222 -0.87 8.81 10.61
N SER A 223 -0.35 9.24 9.46
CA SER A 223 0.24 8.35 8.45
C SER A 223 1.51 7.60 8.87
N LEU A 224 2.09 7.96 10.01
CA LEU A 224 3.23 7.29 10.63
C LEU A 224 2.83 6.49 11.88
N ILE A 225 1.55 6.49 12.25
CA ILE A 225 1.03 5.63 13.32
C ILE A 225 0.78 4.24 12.73
N GLY A 226 1.50 3.25 13.24
CA GLY A 226 1.43 1.85 12.85
C GLY A 226 0.40 1.07 13.65
N PHE A 227 0.61 0.91 14.96
CA PHE A 227 -0.11 -0.08 15.76
C PHE A 227 -0.69 0.48 17.07
N ASP A 228 0.14 1.13 17.89
CA ASP A 228 -0.26 1.68 19.19
C ASP A 228 -0.50 3.18 19.09
N HIS A 229 -1.76 3.56 18.84
CA HIS A 229 -2.13 4.96 18.67
C HIS A 229 -1.76 5.82 19.89
N SER A 230 -1.92 5.31 21.11
CA SER A 230 -1.71 6.09 22.33
C SER A 230 -0.24 6.48 22.51
N PHE A 231 0.65 5.50 22.38
CA PHE A 231 2.08 5.73 22.52
C PHE A 231 2.64 6.48 21.32
N GLU A 232 2.30 6.04 20.11
CA GLU A 232 2.91 6.56 18.88
C GLU A 232 2.48 8.00 18.59
N SER A 233 1.22 8.38 18.84
CA SER A 233 0.76 9.76 18.64
C SER A 233 1.52 10.76 19.53
N THR A 234 1.89 10.35 20.74
CA THR A 234 2.70 11.17 21.66
C THR A 234 4.09 11.42 21.07
N VAL A 235 4.77 10.36 20.61
CA VAL A 235 6.10 10.46 19.98
C VAL A 235 6.07 11.29 18.68
N LEU A 236 5.01 11.12 17.88
CA LEU A 236 4.84 11.83 16.63
C LEU A 236 4.44 13.30 16.81
N THR A 237 3.71 13.65 17.87
CA THR A 237 3.42 15.05 18.21
C THR A 237 4.70 15.82 18.56
N ILE A 238 5.65 15.18 19.25
CA ILE A 238 6.99 15.76 19.48
C ILE A 238 7.71 15.97 18.13
N THR A 239 7.63 14.98 17.24
CA THR A 239 8.22 15.07 15.88
C THR A 239 7.59 16.21 15.08
N PHE A 240 6.27 16.39 15.16
CA PHE A 240 5.53 17.50 14.54
C PHE A 240 5.97 18.86 15.10
N ALA A 241 6.16 18.99 16.41
CA ALA A 241 6.66 20.22 17.01
C ALA A 241 8.06 20.58 16.49
N ILE A 242 8.96 19.60 16.37
CA ILE A 242 10.30 19.79 15.80
C ILE A 242 10.22 20.17 14.33
N PHE A 243 9.37 19.49 13.56
CA PHE A 243 9.08 19.85 12.17
C PHE A 243 8.66 21.32 12.06
N PHE A 244 7.72 21.75 12.89
CA PHE A 244 7.23 23.12 12.88
C PHE A 244 8.33 24.13 13.23
N LEU A 245 9.17 23.84 14.24
CA LEU A 245 10.32 24.66 14.60
C LEU A 245 11.33 24.78 13.44
N LEU A 246 11.66 23.67 12.78
CA LEU A 246 12.54 23.66 11.61
C LEU A 246 11.91 24.42 10.44
N PHE A 247 10.60 24.26 10.21
CA PHE A 247 9.90 24.99 9.16
C PHE A 247 9.97 26.51 9.39
N ILE A 248 9.63 26.98 10.59
CA ILE A 248 9.71 28.41 10.96
C ILE A 248 11.16 28.92 10.85
N ALA A 249 12.14 28.15 11.33
CA ALA A 249 13.55 28.52 11.19
C ALA A 249 13.96 28.64 9.70
N SER A 250 13.52 27.72 8.84
CA SER A 250 13.78 27.78 7.40
C SER A 250 13.18 29.04 6.77
N LEU A 251 11.96 29.41 7.17
CA LEU A 251 11.27 30.61 6.68
C LEU A 251 12.02 31.88 7.10
N ILE A 252 12.34 32.04 8.39
CA ILE A 252 13.07 33.21 8.91
C ILE A 252 14.44 33.36 8.26
N LEU A 253 15.18 32.26 8.11
CA LEU A 253 16.51 32.27 7.50
C LEU A 253 16.42 32.53 5.98
N SER A 254 15.37 32.05 5.30
CA SER A 254 15.16 32.28 3.86
C SER A 254 14.92 33.76 3.53
N LEU A 255 14.26 34.51 4.42
CA LEU A 255 14.05 35.95 4.27
C LEU A 255 15.38 36.74 4.36
N LYS A 256 16.35 36.21 5.11
CA LYS A 256 17.66 36.84 5.31
C LYS A 256 18.70 36.43 4.26
N SER A 257 18.49 35.30 3.58
CA SER A 257 19.48 34.74 2.65
C SER A 257 19.37 35.33 1.23
N LYS A 258 20.44 35.99 0.77
CA LYS A 258 20.57 36.51 -0.61
C LYS A 258 21.13 35.48 -1.61
N SER A 259 21.82 34.44 -1.15
CA SER A 259 22.51 33.45 -1.99
C SER A 259 21.75 32.12 -2.17
N PHE A 260 20.56 32.00 -1.57
CA PHE A 260 19.77 30.77 -1.61
C PHE A 260 19.11 30.56 -2.99
N GLN A 261 19.28 29.37 -3.57
CA GLN A 261 18.56 28.95 -4.77
C GLN A 261 17.09 28.69 -4.45
N LYS A 262 16.28 29.77 -4.49
CA LYS A 262 14.87 29.75 -4.11
C LYS A 262 14.02 28.81 -4.97
N ASP A 263 14.41 28.55 -6.22
CA ASP A 263 13.59 27.80 -7.18
C ASP A 263 13.29 26.37 -6.72
N HIS A 264 14.30 25.63 -6.25
CA HIS A 264 14.11 24.25 -5.77
C HIS A 264 13.22 24.20 -4.52
N PHE A 265 13.47 25.10 -3.57
CA PHE A 265 12.69 25.19 -2.35
C PHE A 265 11.23 25.55 -2.63
N ILE A 266 10.98 26.51 -3.52
CA ILE A 266 9.63 26.89 -3.93
C ILE A 266 8.90 25.70 -4.54
N VAL A 267 9.54 24.91 -5.41
CA VAL A 267 8.89 23.72 -6.00
C VAL A 267 8.46 22.71 -4.92
N TRP A 268 9.33 22.40 -3.96
CA TRP A 268 8.98 21.48 -2.86
C TRP A 268 7.85 22.02 -1.98
N VAL A 269 7.91 23.30 -1.60
CA VAL A 269 6.86 23.95 -0.79
C VAL A 269 5.54 24.01 -1.54
N SER A 270 5.54 24.46 -2.80
CA SER A 270 4.34 24.54 -3.64
C SER A 270 3.67 23.17 -3.79
N PHE A 271 4.45 22.11 -4.00
CA PHE A 271 3.88 20.78 -4.10
C PHE A 271 3.34 20.24 -2.77
N SER A 272 4.06 20.47 -1.67
CA SER A 272 3.57 20.13 -0.32
C SER A 272 2.26 20.85 0.01
N LEU A 273 2.14 22.14 -0.33
CA LEU A 273 0.90 22.91 -0.16
C LEU A 273 -0.23 22.42 -1.06
N LEU A 274 0.06 22.00 -2.30
CA LEU A 274 -0.93 21.37 -3.18
C LEU A 274 -1.48 20.09 -2.54
N ILE A 275 -0.60 19.25 -1.99
CA ILE A 275 -1.02 18.01 -1.31
C ILE A 275 -1.85 18.34 -0.06
N LEU A 276 -1.44 19.34 0.72
CA LEU A 276 -2.19 19.79 1.89
C LEU A 276 -3.59 20.30 1.50
N PHE A 277 -3.70 21.03 0.40
CA PHE A 277 -4.99 21.47 -0.12
C PHE A 277 -5.86 20.28 -0.54
N MET A 278 -5.29 19.30 -1.26
CA MET A 278 -5.99 18.06 -1.62
C MET A 278 -6.44 17.27 -0.39
N TYR A 279 -5.64 17.24 0.68
CA TYR A 279 -5.94 16.53 1.93
C TYR A 279 -7.27 16.98 2.58
N PHE A 280 -7.62 18.26 2.48
CA PHE A 280 -8.88 18.79 2.99
C PHE A 280 -10.04 18.74 1.98
N LEU A 281 -9.75 18.50 0.70
CA LEU A 281 -10.74 18.52 -0.38
C LEU A 281 -11.19 17.12 -0.80
N PHE A 282 -10.31 16.13 -0.74
CA PHE A 282 -10.58 14.80 -1.30
C PHE A 282 -11.31 13.91 -0.28
N PRO A 283 -12.21 13.02 -0.73
CA PRO A 283 -12.84 12.05 0.16
C PRO A 283 -11.79 11.07 0.70
N ASN A 284 -12.04 10.53 1.88
CA ASN A 284 -11.16 9.52 2.49
C ASN A 284 -11.33 8.13 1.86
N THR A 285 -12.57 7.79 1.50
CA THR A 285 -12.87 6.62 0.67
C THR A 285 -13.75 7.04 -0.49
N GLY A 286 -13.64 6.37 -1.63
CA GLY A 286 -14.53 6.61 -2.77
C GLY A 286 -14.07 5.85 -4.01
N GLY A 287 -15.03 5.34 -4.77
CA GLY A 287 -14.77 4.50 -5.94
C GLY A 287 -13.99 3.25 -5.58
N SER A 288 -12.80 3.09 -6.16
CA SER A 288 -11.90 1.95 -5.93
C SER A 288 -10.78 2.24 -4.91
N ALA A 289 -10.82 3.39 -4.22
CA ALA A 289 -9.72 3.85 -3.37
C ALA A 289 -10.18 4.12 -1.92
N GLY A 290 -9.49 3.49 -0.96
CA GLY A 290 -9.62 3.77 0.48
C GLY A 290 -8.39 4.47 1.07
N MET A 291 -8.53 5.00 2.29
CA MET A 291 -7.46 5.66 3.08
C MET A 291 -6.71 6.78 2.33
N ILE A 292 -7.42 7.54 1.50
CA ILE A 292 -6.84 8.65 0.71
C ILE A 292 -6.24 9.72 1.63
N SER A 293 -6.91 10.05 2.74
CA SER A 293 -6.45 11.07 3.70
C SER A 293 -5.07 10.70 4.28
N VAL A 294 -4.89 9.45 4.68
CA VAL A 294 -3.62 8.96 5.26
C VAL A 294 -2.49 8.98 4.22
N ARG A 295 -2.78 8.65 2.95
CA ARG A 295 -1.80 8.75 1.86
C ARG A 295 -1.39 10.20 1.60
N LEU A 296 -2.35 11.13 1.58
CA LEU A 296 -2.09 12.56 1.41
C LEU A 296 -1.33 13.15 2.60
N ASN A 297 -1.65 12.74 3.84
CA ASN A 297 -0.92 13.11 5.05
C ASN A 297 0.55 12.69 4.97
N TYR A 298 0.82 11.44 4.57
CA TYR A 298 2.18 10.93 4.38
C TYR A 298 2.95 11.77 3.36
N LEU A 299 2.35 12.00 2.19
CA LEU A 299 2.98 12.73 1.10
C LEU A 299 3.21 14.21 1.45
N PHE A 300 2.26 14.85 2.15
CA PHE A 300 2.41 16.22 2.63
C PHE A 300 3.68 16.35 3.46
N PHE A 301 3.83 15.51 4.49
CA PHE A 301 4.98 15.53 5.36
C PHE A 301 6.26 15.13 4.62
N LEU A 302 6.24 14.10 3.78
CA LEU A 302 7.41 13.69 2.98
C LEU A 302 7.99 14.88 2.19
N PHE A 303 7.15 15.61 1.47
CA PHE A 303 7.60 16.75 0.68
C PHE A 303 7.86 18.01 1.50
N ALA A 304 7.17 18.22 2.62
CA ALA A 304 7.48 19.31 3.55
C ALA A 304 8.87 19.12 4.18
N PHE A 305 9.21 17.90 4.59
CA PHE A 305 10.53 17.58 5.11
C PHE A 305 11.61 17.64 4.02
N LEU A 306 11.32 17.27 2.77
CA LEU A 306 12.24 17.52 1.63
C LEU A 306 12.48 19.01 1.38
N ALA A 307 11.45 19.86 1.55
CA ALA A 307 11.59 21.30 1.45
C ALA A 307 12.54 21.84 2.53
N ILE A 308 12.33 21.45 3.80
CA ILE A 308 13.20 21.79 4.93
C ILE A 308 14.63 21.28 4.68
N ALA A 309 14.79 20.03 4.26
CA ALA A 309 16.08 19.43 4.02
C ALA A 309 16.85 20.08 2.86
N SER A 310 16.14 20.69 1.90
CA SER A 310 16.73 21.45 0.79
C SER A 310 17.16 22.87 1.20
N PHE A 311 16.80 23.36 2.39
CA PHE A 311 17.20 24.68 2.88
C PHE A 311 18.59 24.63 3.55
N PRO A 312 19.56 25.52 3.24
CA PRO A 312 20.94 25.47 3.75
C PRO A 312 21.05 25.77 5.26
N PHE A 313 20.70 24.80 6.10
CA PHE A 313 20.73 24.95 7.54
C PHE A 313 22.17 24.97 8.09
N PRO A 314 22.48 25.90 9.02
CA PRO A 314 23.68 25.78 9.84
C PRO A 314 23.65 24.48 10.64
N ILE A 315 24.74 23.71 10.60
CA ILE A 315 24.82 22.39 11.25
C ILE A 315 24.44 22.46 12.74
N LYS A 316 24.84 23.52 13.45
CA LYS A 316 24.54 23.73 14.88
C LYS A 316 23.04 23.78 15.17
N LEU A 317 22.23 24.31 14.25
CA LEU A 317 20.78 24.37 14.38
C LEU A 317 20.10 23.04 14.01
N ALA A 318 20.77 22.20 13.24
CA ALA A 318 20.22 20.94 12.75
C ALA A 318 20.51 19.73 13.66
N VAL A 319 21.64 19.73 14.39
CA VAL A 319 22.07 18.56 15.21
C VAL A 319 21.01 18.11 16.20
N LEU A 320 20.56 18.98 17.10
CA LEU A 320 19.61 18.58 18.14
C LEU A 320 18.26 18.10 17.55
N PRO A 321 17.60 18.85 16.64
CA PRO A 321 16.38 18.38 15.97
C PRO A 321 16.52 17.01 15.31
N ILE A 322 17.62 16.78 14.58
CA ILE A 322 17.84 15.54 13.85
C ILE A 322 18.10 14.38 14.81
N MET A 323 18.90 14.58 15.85
CA MET A 323 19.13 13.56 16.87
C MET A 323 17.83 13.17 17.57
N THR A 324 16.96 14.13 17.88
CA THR A 324 15.65 13.83 18.48
C THR A 324 14.76 13.06 17.53
N ILE A 325 14.68 13.43 16.24
CA ILE A 325 13.88 12.70 15.24
C ILE A 325 14.40 11.27 15.06
N ILE A 326 15.72 11.06 15.04
CA ILE A 326 16.31 9.71 15.00
C ILE A 326 15.92 8.92 16.25
N GLY A 327 15.96 9.54 17.44
CA GLY A 327 15.50 8.93 18.68
C GLY A 327 14.02 8.53 18.65
N CYS A 328 13.14 9.42 18.16
CA CYS A 328 11.72 9.14 17.95
C CYS A 328 11.52 7.98 16.96
N SER A 329 12.22 7.99 15.82
CA SER A 329 12.16 6.92 14.82
C SER A 329 12.62 5.57 15.38
N PHE A 330 13.66 5.57 16.22
CA PHE A 330 14.11 4.37 16.92
C PHE A 330 13.04 3.84 17.89
N LEU A 331 12.46 4.71 18.73
CA LEU A 331 11.38 4.34 19.66
C LEU A 331 10.19 3.71 18.93
N LEU A 332 9.71 4.35 17.85
CA LEU A 332 8.62 3.82 17.03
C LEU A 332 8.96 2.43 16.47
N THR A 333 10.17 2.26 15.91
CA THR A 333 10.63 0.98 15.37
C THR A 333 10.65 -0.12 16.43
N THR A 334 11.06 0.19 17.66
CA THR A 334 11.04 -0.80 18.75
C THR A 334 9.62 -1.26 19.09
N THR A 335 8.62 -0.37 19.04
CA THR A 335 7.21 -0.72 19.21
C THR A 335 6.74 -1.63 18.07
N TYR A 336 7.07 -1.28 16.82
CA TYR A 336 6.67 -2.08 15.66
C TYR A 336 7.22 -3.51 15.71
N VAL A 337 8.49 -3.68 16.08
CA VAL A 337 9.12 -5.00 16.21
C VAL A 337 8.39 -5.86 17.24
N ARG A 338 7.97 -5.30 18.37
CA ARG A 338 7.22 -6.03 19.41
C ARG A 338 5.89 -6.56 18.88
N VAL A 339 5.11 -5.71 18.20
CA VAL A 339 3.80 -6.10 17.65
C VAL A 339 3.96 -7.16 16.54
N ILE A 340 4.90 -6.94 15.61
CA ILE A 340 5.14 -7.85 14.48
C ILE A 340 5.63 -9.23 14.95
N TYR A 341 6.38 -9.30 16.06
CA TYR A 341 6.88 -10.57 16.59
C TYR A 341 5.74 -11.54 16.94
N ASP A 342 4.68 -11.06 17.58
CA ASP A 342 3.54 -11.92 17.93
C ASP A 342 2.66 -12.25 16.72
N LEU A 343 2.52 -11.32 15.78
CA LEU A 343 1.87 -11.59 14.49
C LEU A 343 2.61 -12.67 13.68
N ASN A 344 3.95 -12.68 13.72
CA ASN A 344 4.75 -13.68 13.02
C ASN A 344 4.52 -15.09 13.59
N LYS A 345 4.37 -15.23 14.91
CA LYS A 345 3.97 -16.51 15.52
C LYS A 345 2.61 -16.95 15.01
N ALA A 346 1.63 -16.04 14.96
CA ALA A 346 0.32 -16.35 14.41
C ALA A 346 0.40 -16.79 12.94
N ALA A 347 1.13 -16.07 12.09
CA ALA A 347 1.30 -16.43 10.67
C ALA A 347 1.90 -17.85 10.49
N THR A 348 2.88 -18.23 11.31
CA THR A 348 3.48 -19.57 11.29
C THR A 348 2.45 -20.67 11.59
N GLU A 349 1.46 -20.38 12.44
CA GLU A 349 0.39 -21.33 12.75
C GLU A 349 -0.55 -21.59 11.56
N TYR A 350 -0.79 -20.60 10.69
CA TYR A 350 -1.53 -20.79 9.44
C TYR A 350 -0.73 -21.63 8.45
N GLU A 351 0.57 -21.33 8.29
CA GLU A 351 1.45 -22.13 7.42
C GLU A 351 1.46 -23.62 7.84
N LYS A 352 1.47 -23.90 9.14
CA LYS A 352 1.35 -25.28 9.65
C LYS A 352 0.01 -25.94 9.29
N ALA A 353 -1.10 -25.22 9.42
CA ALA A 353 -2.41 -25.75 9.05
C ALA A 353 -2.50 -26.10 7.55
N ALA A 354 -1.80 -25.35 6.69
CA ALA A 354 -1.77 -25.61 5.25
C ALA A 354 -1.22 -27.00 4.87
N TYR A 355 -0.43 -27.66 5.73
CA TYR A 355 0.04 -29.03 5.48
C TYR A 355 -1.07 -30.08 5.54
N PHE A 356 -2.14 -29.83 6.28
CA PHE A 356 -3.29 -30.74 6.44
C PHE A 356 -4.33 -30.59 5.32
N ILE A 357 -4.13 -29.61 4.43
CA ILE A 357 -5.04 -29.27 3.35
C ILE A 357 -4.41 -29.74 2.02
N PRO A 358 -5.04 -30.67 1.30
CA PRO A 358 -4.61 -31.09 -0.04
C PRO A 358 -4.61 -29.93 -1.04
N GLU A 359 -3.91 -30.11 -2.16
CA GLU A 359 -4.02 -29.18 -3.29
C GLU A 359 -5.41 -29.23 -3.91
N ASN A 360 -5.84 -28.12 -4.52
CA ASN A 360 -7.15 -27.92 -5.14
C ASN A 360 -8.35 -28.10 -4.20
N SER A 361 -8.12 -28.09 -2.88
CA SER A 361 -9.20 -28.03 -1.90
C SER A 361 -9.73 -26.61 -1.72
N THR A 362 -11.00 -26.54 -1.34
CA THR A 362 -11.70 -25.31 -1.00
C THR A 362 -11.71 -25.09 0.51
N ILE A 363 -11.52 -23.85 0.92
CA ILE A 363 -11.44 -23.45 2.33
C ILE A 363 -12.37 -22.27 2.55
N LEU A 364 -13.25 -22.40 3.55
CA LEU A 364 -14.06 -21.30 4.06
C LEU A 364 -13.49 -20.80 5.39
N PRO A 365 -12.83 -19.64 5.43
CA PRO A 365 -12.37 -19.04 6.67
C PRO A 365 -13.53 -18.35 7.40
N LEU A 366 -13.67 -18.67 8.68
CA LEU A 366 -14.58 -18.00 9.60
C LEU A 366 -13.74 -17.24 10.63
N ASN A 367 -13.71 -15.91 10.51
CA ASN A 367 -12.86 -15.07 11.35
C ASN A 367 -13.62 -14.50 12.54
N PHE A 368 -13.46 -15.13 13.70
CA PHE A 368 -13.90 -14.64 15.02
C PHE A 368 -12.70 -14.15 15.85
N SER A 369 -11.54 -13.94 15.22
CA SER A 369 -10.44 -13.26 15.89
C SER A 369 -10.72 -11.76 15.85
N TYR A 370 -10.95 -11.14 17.00
CA TYR A 370 -11.09 -9.69 17.14
C TYR A 370 -9.79 -8.90 16.84
N HIS A 371 -8.80 -9.54 16.20
CA HIS A 371 -7.49 -8.98 15.94
C HIS A 371 -7.45 -8.29 14.58
N TRP A 372 -7.58 -6.96 14.58
CA TRP A 372 -7.72 -6.13 13.36
C TRP A 372 -6.57 -6.23 12.33
N LEU A 373 -5.38 -6.74 12.71
CA LEU A 373 -4.24 -6.96 11.80
C LEU A 373 -4.23 -8.34 11.11
N MET A 374 -5.11 -9.25 11.50
CA MET A 374 -5.19 -10.62 11.00
C MET A 374 -6.33 -10.91 9.98
N PRO A 375 -7.07 -9.95 9.40
CA PRO A 375 -8.26 -10.28 8.62
C PRO A 375 -7.99 -11.18 7.41
N HIS A 376 -6.79 -11.09 6.81
CA HIS A 376 -6.43 -11.85 5.61
C HIS A 376 -5.41 -12.97 5.89
N PHE A 377 -5.19 -13.37 7.14
CA PHE A 377 -4.19 -14.38 7.48
C PHE A 377 -4.53 -15.78 6.93
N SER A 378 -5.82 -16.05 6.72
CA SER A 378 -6.34 -17.20 5.96
C SER A 378 -5.60 -17.42 4.63
N ASN A 379 -5.22 -16.35 3.93
CA ASN A 379 -4.56 -16.43 2.62
C ASN A 379 -3.16 -17.06 2.69
N TYR A 380 -2.53 -17.12 3.87
CA TYR A 380 -1.29 -17.90 4.05
C TYR A 380 -1.47 -19.39 3.75
N LEU A 381 -2.68 -19.93 3.80
CA LEU A 381 -2.92 -21.33 3.46
C LEU A 381 -2.61 -21.61 1.97
N GLY A 382 -2.82 -20.63 1.10
CA GLY A 382 -2.71 -20.76 -0.36
C GLY A 382 -1.42 -20.20 -0.97
N VAL A 383 -0.45 -19.75 -0.17
CA VAL A 383 0.76 -19.11 -0.73
C VAL A 383 1.71 -20.08 -1.44
N ASN A 384 1.64 -21.37 -1.11
CA ASN A 384 2.50 -22.43 -1.65
C ASN A 384 1.74 -23.50 -2.45
N LYS A 385 0.41 -23.54 -2.35
CA LYS A 385 -0.45 -24.58 -2.92
C LYS A 385 -1.62 -23.92 -3.63
N SER A 386 -2.10 -24.56 -4.70
CA SER A 386 -3.27 -24.13 -5.46
C SER A 386 -4.55 -24.42 -4.67
N GLN A 387 -4.82 -23.60 -3.67
CA GLN A 387 -6.03 -23.69 -2.84
C GLN A 387 -7.04 -22.64 -3.27
N ILE A 388 -8.32 -22.90 -3.00
CA ILE A 388 -9.40 -21.95 -3.22
C ILE A 388 -9.89 -21.47 -1.86
N ILE A 389 -9.52 -20.24 -1.50
CA ILE A 389 -9.83 -19.65 -0.21
C ILE A 389 -10.97 -18.65 -0.40
N PHE A 390 -12.12 -18.89 0.23
CA PHE A 390 -13.30 -18.00 0.18
C PHE A 390 -13.12 -16.71 1.01
N ASP A 391 -11.89 -16.23 1.11
CA ASP A 391 -11.46 -14.97 1.72
C ASP A 391 -10.31 -14.44 0.86
N ASN A 392 -10.63 -13.58 -0.11
CA ASN A 392 -9.64 -12.95 -0.98
C ASN A 392 -10.15 -11.59 -1.45
N TYR A 393 -10.04 -10.59 -0.58
CA TYR A 393 -10.57 -9.25 -0.84
C TYR A 393 -10.01 -8.63 -2.14
N GLU A 394 -8.80 -9.00 -2.57
CA GLU A 394 -8.22 -8.45 -3.80
C GLU A 394 -8.97 -8.93 -5.04
N ALA A 395 -9.44 -10.18 -5.04
CA ALA A 395 -10.22 -10.75 -6.13
C ALA A 395 -11.67 -10.23 -6.17
N SER A 396 -12.20 -9.71 -5.06
CA SER A 396 -13.55 -9.14 -5.00
C SER A 396 -13.63 -7.68 -5.44
N VAL A 397 -12.49 -7.03 -5.68
CA VAL A 397 -12.41 -5.65 -6.15
C VAL A 397 -11.79 -5.58 -7.55
N ASN A 398 -12.12 -4.52 -8.29
CA ASN A 398 -11.82 -4.46 -9.71
C ASN A 398 -10.43 -3.89 -10.09
N TYR A 399 -9.58 -3.59 -9.10
CA TYR A 399 -8.33 -2.85 -9.29
C TYR A 399 -7.06 -3.66 -8.98
N PHE A 400 -7.18 -4.99 -8.87
CA PHE A 400 -6.06 -5.92 -8.73
C PHE A 400 -5.94 -6.88 -9.93
N PRO A 401 -4.78 -7.54 -10.11
CA PRO A 401 -4.52 -8.45 -11.23
C PRO A 401 -5.41 -9.70 -11.30
N VAL A 402 -5.97 -10.15 -10.18
CA VAL A 402 -6.84 -11.32 -10.09
C VAL A 402 -8.27 -10.86 -9.82
N LYS A 403 -9.25 -11.52 -10.41
CA LYS A 403 -10.66 -11.27 -10.19
C LYS A 403 -11.41 -12.56 -9.92
N MET A 404 -12.50 -12.43 -9.18
CA MET A 404 -13.51 -13.46 -9.07
C MET A 404 -14.13 -13.77 -10.44
N ASN A 405 -14.27 -15.04 -10.79
CA ASN A 405 -14.95 -15.45 -12.01
C ASN A 405 -16.47 -15.39 -11.83
N HIS A 406 -17.06 -14.21 -11.98
CA HIS A 406 -18.50 -13.99 -11.77
C HIS A 406 -19.42 -14.90 -12.61
N ALA A 407 -18.93 -15.48 -13.72
CA ALA A 407 -19.72 -16.37 -14.56
C ALA A 407 -19.94 -17.76 -13.93
N THR A 408 -19.01 -18.21 -13.09
CA THR A 408 -19.00 -19.57 -12.54
C THR A 408 -18.87 -19.62 -11.01
N TYR A 409 -18.55 -18.51 -10.36
CA TYR A 409 -18.37 -18.48 -8.90
C TYR A 409 -19.67 -18.88 -8.19
N PRO A 410 -19.61 -19.84 -7.25
CA PRO A 410 -20.82 -20.40 -6.67
C PRO A 410 -21.41 -19.57 -5.53
N ASN A 411 -22.63 -19.93 -5.15
CA ASN A 411 -23.18 -19.65 -3.83
C ASN A 411 -22.53 -20.61 -2.82
N VAL A 412 -21.58 -20.12 -2.04
CA VAL A 412 -20.85 -20.89 -1.04
C VAL A 412 -21.70 -21.03 0.22
N LEU A 413 -21.98 -22.27 0.62
CA LEU A 413 -22.82 -22.62 1.76
C LEU A 413 -22.01 -23.21 2.92
N LEU A 414 -22.41 -22.88 4.15
CA LEU A 414 -21.99 -23.60 5.35
C LEU A 414 -23.12 -24.53 5.78
N GLY A 415 -22.99 -25.82 5.46
CA GLY A 415 -24.11 -26.77 5.49
C GLY A 415 -25.18 -26.35 4.50
N HIS A 416 -26.34 -25.92 4.99
CA HIS A 416 -27.44 -25.40 4.16
C HIS A 416 -27.59 -23.88 4.24
N TYR A 417 -26.73 -23.19 4.99
CA TYR A 417 -26.84 -21.75 5.23
C TYR A 417 -25.98 -20.96 4.24
N SER A 418 -26.57 -19.95 3.63
CA SER A 418 -25.88 -18.96 2.80
C SER A 418 -25.29 -17.84 3.67
N ILE A 419 -24.53 -16.94 3.04
CA ILE A 419 -23.98 -15.76 3.73
C ILE A 419 -25.08 -14.81 4.23
N ASP A 420 -26.22 -14.75 3.55
CA ASP A 420 -27.34 -13.89 3.94
C ASP A 420 -28.06 -14.41 5.21
N ASP A 421 -27.92 -15.72 5.49
CA ASP A 421 -28.47 -16.37 6.67
C ASP A 421 -27.58 -16.15 7.92
N LEU A 422 -26.27 -16.03 7.73
CA LEU A 422 -25.27 -16.01 8.82
C LEU A 422 -24.57 -14.65 8.97
N LYS A 423 -25.29 -13.69 9.56
CA LYS A 423 -24.81 -12.31 9.73
C LYS A 423 -23.56 -12.13 10.59
N CYS A 424 -23.21 -13.11 11.42
CA CYS A 424 -22.01 -13.07 12.27
C CYS A 424 -20.73 -13.50 11.53
N ALA A 425 -20.86 -13.99 10.30
CA ALA A 425 -19.76 -14.46 9.48
C ALA A 425 -19.75 -13.73 8.13
N ASN A 426 -18.61 -13.78 7.45
CA ASN A 426 -18.42 -13.13 6.15
C ASN A 426 -17.44 -13.94 5.32
N TRP A 427 -17.77 -14.16 4.05
CA TRP A 427 -16.93 -14.84 3.07
C TRP A 427 -17.27 -14.40 1.65
N LEU A 428 -16.42 -14.72 0.70
CA LEU A 428 -16.71 -14.47 -0.71
C LEU A 428 -17.68 -15.52 -1.25
N SER A 429 -18.84 -15.05 -1.69
CA SER A 429 -19.91 -15.86 -2.28
C SER A 429 -20.70 -15.02 -3.30
N ILE A 430 -21.38 -15.67 -4.25
CA ILE A 430 -22.45 -15.06 -5.05
C ILE A 430 -23.78 -15.68 -4.59
N PRO A 431 -24.52 -15.03 -3.67
CA PRO A 431 -25.71 -15.63 -3.04
C PRO A 431 -26.82 -16.01 -4.04
N TYR A 432 -26.88 -15.29 -5.16
CA TYR A 432 -27.88 -15.47 -6.22
C TYR A 432 -27.45 -16.46 -7.32
N ALA A 433 -26.27 -17.07 -7.20
CA ALA A 433 -25.81 -18.06 -8.18
C ALA A 433 -26.61 -19.36 -8.04
N GLU A 434 -27.01 -19.97 -9.17
CA GLU A 434 -27.77 -21.22 -9.19
C GLU A 434 -26.92 -22.42 -8.72
N ASN A 435 -25.60 -22.38 -8.96
CA ASN A 435 -24.68 -23.39 -8.48
C ASN A 435 -24.31 -23.12 -7.02
N THR A 436 -24.66 -24.07 -6.14
CA THR A 436 -24.22 -24.06 -4.74
C THR A 436 -22.93 -24.86 -4.57
N TYR A 437 -22.14 -24.51 -3.57
CA TYR A 437 -20.90 -25.22 -3.27
C TYR A 437 -20.66 -25.31 -1.76
N THR A 438 -20.36 -26.51 -1.27
CA THR A 438 -19.99 -26.76 0.12
C THR A 438 -18.48 -26.91 0.24
N PRO A 439 -17.79 -26.10 1.07
CA PRO A 439 -16.33 -26.15 1.21
C PRO A 439 -15.80 -27.49 1.74
N ASP A 440 -14.63 -27.91 1.27
CA ASP A 440 -13.94 -29.11 1.76
C ASP A 440 -13.45 -28.93 3.20
N PHE A 441 -13.02 -27.70 3.52
CA PHE A 441 -12.49 -27.33 4.82
C PHE A 441 -13.10 -26.04 5.37
N ILE A 442 -13.29 -26.00 6.69
CA ILE A 442 -13.59 -24.78 7.43
C ILE A 442 -12.40 -24.40 8.29
N LEU A 443 -11.92 -23.16 8.14
CA LEU A 443 -10.87 -22.60 8.99
C LEU A 443 -11.51 -21.63 9.99
N LEU A 444 -11.67 -22.06 11.24
CA LEU A 444 -12.13 -21.20 12.32
C LEU A 444 -10.93 -20.45 12.92
N GLN A 445 -10.94 -19.12 12.84
CA GLN A 445 -9.95 -18.24 13.45
C GLN A 445 -10.52 -17.64 14.74
N GLY A 446 -9.82 -17.81 15.87
CA GLY A 446 -10.37 -17.43 17.17
C GLY A 446 -11.41 -18.43 17.69
N ALA A 447 -12.33 -17.95 18.53
CA ALA A 447 -13.39 -18.74 19.14
C ALA A 447 -14.73 -18.04 18.91
N ILE A 448 -15.77 -18.83 18.65
CA ILE A 448 -17.16 -18.35 18.61
C ILE A 448 -17.52 -18.02 20.06
N GLY A 449 -17.74 -16.75 20.36
CA GLY A 449 -18.13 -16.29 21.69
C GLY A 449 -19.65 -16.37 21.93
N GLU A 450 -20.07 -15.95 23.11
CA GLU A 450 -21.49 -15.78 23.44
C GLU A 450 -22.12 -14.56 22.74
N GLY A 451 -21.30 -13.62 22.24
CA GLY A 451 -21.77 -12.38 21.60
C GLY A 451 -22.33 -12.59 20.18
N GLU A 452 -22.09 -13.76 19.60
CA GLU A 452 -22.47 -14.14 18.25
C GLU A 452 -23.90 -14.72 18.18
N GLY A 453 -24.53 -14.98 19.34
CA GLY A 453 -25.92 -15.40 19.48
C GLY A 453 -26.27 -16.65 18.66
N ASP A 454 -27.52 -16.70 18.18
CA ASP A 454 -28.06 -17.80 17.37
C ASP A 454 -27.15 -18.18 16.17
N CYS A 455 -26.51 -17.18 15.56
CA CYS A 455 -25.60 -17.41 14.43
C CYS A 455 -24.37 -18.24 14.84
N GLY A 456 -23.79 -17.95 16.00
CA GLY A 456 -22.67 -18.71 16.54
C GLY A 456 -23.06 -20.16 16.87
N GLU A 457 -24.25 -20.36 17.44
CA GLU A 457 -24.79 -21.69 17.75
C GLU A 457 -25.03 -22.53 16.49
N ILE A 458 -25.59 -21.91 15.44
CA ILE A 458 -25.80 -22.56 14.15
C ILE A 458 -24.45 -23.03 13.57
N ILE A 459 -23.45 -22.15 13.54
CA ILE A 459 -22.12 -22.49 13.02
C ILE A 459 -21.51 -23.64 13.84
N ALA A 460 -21.58 -23.58 15.16
CA ALA A 460 -21.05 -24.64 16.03
C ALA A 460 -21.75 -25.99 15.76
N SER A 461 -23.07 -25.99 15.60
CA SER A 461 -23.87 -27.17 15.26
C SER A 461 -23.48 -27.78 13.91
N VAL A 462 -23.32 -26.95 12.87
CA VAL A 462 -22.88 -27.42 11.54
C VAL A 462 -21.47 -28.00 11.61
N LEU A 463 -20.55 -27.35 12.32
CA LEU A 463 -19.18 -27.85 12.50
C LEU A 463 -19.13 -29.19 13.24
N GLU A 464 -20.01 -29.42 14.21
CA GLU A 464 -20.09 -30.68 14.95
C GLU A 464 -20.74 -31.80 14.14
N THR A 465 -21.80 -31.49 13.38
CA THR A 465 -22.60 -32.48 12.66
C THR A 465 -21.97 -32.87 11.33
N GLU A 466 -21.46 -31.91 10.55
CA GLU A 466 -21.03 -32.11 9.16
C GLU A 466 -19.51 -32.14 8.96
N TYR A 467 -18.71 -31.69 9.94
CA TYR A 467 -17.25 -31.63 9.78
C TYR A 467 -16.48 -32.34 10.91
N ASN A 468 -15.27 -32.82 10.59
CA ASN A 468 -14.33 -33.41 11.54
C ASN A 468 -13.19 -32.44 11.81
N LEU A 469 -12.85 -32.22 13.08
CA LEU A 469 -11.64 -31.47 13.45
C LEU A 469 -10.40 -32.29 13.04
N VAL A 470 -9.57 -31.72 12.15
CA VAL A 470 -8.35 -32.39 11.65
C VAL A 470 -7.05 -31.74 12.14
N TYR A 471 -7.11 -30.47 12.54
CA TYR A 471 -5.97 -29.76 13.11
C TYR A 471 -6.46 -28.63 14.02
N HIS A 472 -5.73 -28.36 15.09
CA HIS A 472 -5.99 -27.20 15.95
C HIS A 472 -4.72 -26.72 16.64
N ASN A 473 -4.69 -25.45 16.99
CA ASN A 473 -3.67 -24.84 17.85
C ASN A 473 -4.30 -23.74 18.71
N SER A 474 -3.47 -22.86 19.28
CA SER A 474 -3.92 -21.77 20.15
C SER A 474 -4.64 -20.62 19.43
N LYS A 475 -4.66 -20.60 18.09
CA LYS A 475 -5.19 -19.49 17.27
C LYS A 475 -6.27 -19.93 16.28
N ILE A 476 -6.18 -21.14 15.74
CA ILE A 476 -7.05 -21.64 14.68
C ILE A 476 -7.47 -23.10 14.93
N LYS A 477 -8.64 -23.45 14.37
CA LYS A 477 -9.12 -24.82 14.23
C LYS A 477 -9.45 -25.08 12.76
N LEU A 478 -9.02 -26.22 12.25
CA LEU A 478 -9.26 -26.63 10.88
C LEU A 478 -10.16 -27.88 10.89
N TYR A 479 -11.27 -27.77 10.21
CA TYR A 479 -12.28 -28.81 10.07
C TYR A 479 -12.33 -29.30 8.63
N LYS A 480 -12.54 -30.59 8.42
CA LYS A 480 -12.69 -31.24 7.10
C LYS A 480 -14.08 -31.86 7.00
N THR A 481 -14.75 -31.72 5.86
CA THR A 481 -16.08 -32.29 5.64
C THR A 481 -16.12 -33.79 5.91
N LYS A 482 -17.21 -34.27 6.54
CA LYS A 482 -17.56 -35.69 6.67
C LYS A 482 -18.21 -36.08 5.34
N GLY A 483 -17.48 -36.81 4.50
CA GLY A 483 -17.89 -37.12 3.13
C GLY A 483 -19.21 -37.84 2.98
#